data_AF-A0A2S9INL9-F1
#
_entry.id   AF-A0A2S9INL9-F1
#
_cell.length_a   1.000
_cell.length_b   1.000
_cell.length_c   1.000
_cell.angle_alpha   90.00
_cell.angle_beta   90.00
_cell.angle_gamma   90.00
#
_symmetry.space_group_name_H-M   'P 1'
#
loop_
_entity.id
_entity.type
_entity.pdbx_description
1 polymer ?
#
loop_
_entity_poly.entity_id
_entity_poly.type
_entity_poly.pdbx_seq_one_letter_code
_entity_poly.pdbx_strand_id
1 'polypeptide(L)' 'MVILPAMADKLNDEQAYDRLHSALLAIGKEEGETVRGDTSLKAARRALTLLQMGLLKAMDDDSDKNVAIKDPDGP' A
#
# COMPACT_ATOMS: atom_id res chain seq x y z
N MET A 1 -17.63 8.56 -30.05
CA MET A 1 -16.41 7.74 -30.05
C MET A 1 -15.61 8.15 -28.83
N VAL A 2 -15.72 7.39 -27.75
CA VAL A 2 -14.94 7.64 -26.51
C VAL A 2 -13.64 6.86 -26.67
N ILE A 3 -12.53 7.55 -26.79
CA ILE A 3 -11.21 6.92 -26.76
C ILE A 3 -10.94 6.60 -25.30
N LEU A 4 -11.08 5.33 -24.92
CA LEU A 4 -10.54 4.82 -23.66
C LEU A 4 -9.02 4.88 -23.79
N PRO A 5 -8.29 5.64 -22.95
CA PRO A 5 -6.84 5.58 -22.97
C PRO A 5 -6.43 4.15 -22.63
N ALA A 6 -5.52 3.62 -23.44
CA ALA A 6 -4.95 2.29 -23.28
C ALA A 6 -4.53 2.05 -21.82
N MET A 7 -4.84 0.85 -21.30
CA MET A 7 -4.31 0.41 -20.02
C MET A 7 -2.79 0.61 -20.01
N ALA A 8 -2.30 1.47 -19.13
CA ALA A 8 -0.93 1.33 -18.68
C ALA A 8 -0.93 0.11 -17.75
N ASP A 9 -0.36 -1.02 -18.19
CA ASP A 9 -0.34 -2.29 -17.43
C ASP A 9 0.40 -2.20 -16.08
N LYS A 10 1.05 -1.06 -15.80
CA LYS A 10 1.78 -0.80 -14.55
C LYS A 10 1.38 0.55 -13.98
N LEU A 11 1.24 0.60 -12.66
CA LEU A 11 1.03 1.84 -11.91
C LEU A 11 2.37 2.57 -11.76
N ASN A 12 2.34 3.90 -11.83
CA ASN A 12 3.46 4.71 -11.33
C ASN A 12 3.42 4.78 -9.78
N ASP A 13 4.44 5.38 -9.16
CA ASP A 13 4.58 5.39 -7.70
C ASP A 13 3.45 6.15 -7.00
N GLU A 14 2.99 7.27 -7.57
CA GLU A 14 1.84 8.03 -7.06
C GLU A 14 0.56 7.18 -7.08
N GLN A 15 0.31 6.49 -8.20
CA GLN A 15 -0.84 5.60 -8.35
C GLN A 15 -0.74 4.38 -7.41
N ALA A 16 0.48 3.86 -7.18
CA ALA A 16 0.71 2.80 -6.22
C ALA A 16 0.44 3.28 -4.79
N TYR A 17 0.91 4.48 -4.43
CA TYR A 17 0.63 5.12 -3.15
C TYR A 17 -0.86 5.33 -2.93
N ASP A 18 -1.56 5.93 -3.90
CA ASP A 18 -3.00 6.19 -3.84
C ASP A 18 -3.80 4.90 -3.65
N ARG A 19 -3.37 3.80 -4.27
CA ARG A 19 -4.01 2.50 -4.11
C ARG A 19 -3.82 1.92 -2.71
N LEU A 20 -2.61 2.03 -2.16
CA LEU A 20 -2.31 1.61 -0.78
C LEU A 20 -3.09 2.46 0.24
N HIS A 21 -3.17 3.77 0.01
CA HIS A 21 -3.93 4.69 0.84
C HIS A 21 -5.44 4.38 0.79
N SER A 22 -5.99 4.17 -0.40
CA SER A 22 -7.38 3.78 -0.59
C SER A 22 -7.72 2.47 0.10
N ALA A 23 -6.82 1.48 0.06
CA ALA A 23 -6.98 0.22 0.78
C ALA A 23 -7.00 0.43 2.31
N LEU A 24 -6.14 1.30 2.83
CA LEU A 24 -6.12 1.65 4.25
C LEU A 24 -7.42 2.32 4.69
N LEU A 25 -7.95 3.24 3.87
CA LEU A 25 -9.24 3.88 4.12
C LEU A 25 -10.39 2.88 4.10
N ALA A 26 -10.39 1.94 3.14
CA ALA A 26 -11.42 0.91 3.01
C ALA A 26 -11.45 -0.07 4.20
N ILE A 27 -10.31 -0.33 4.83
CA ILE A 27 -10.24 -1.15 6.07
C ILE A 27 -10.92 -0.44 7.24
N GLY A 28 -10.94 0.89 7.25
CA GLY A 28 -11.57 1.66 8.32
C GLY A 28 -10.82 1.57 9.65
N LYS A 29 -11.45 2.07 10.71
CA LYS A 29 -10.88 2.18 12.07
C LYS A 29 -11.60 1.30 13.10
N GLU A 30 -12.64 0.62 12.66
CA GLU A 30 -13.46 -0.27 13.45
C GLU A 30 -12.63 -1.46 13.97
N GLU A 31 -13.06 -1.97 15.12
CA GLU A 31 -12.53 -3.19 15.72
C GLU A 31 -13.28 -4.41 15.20
N GLY A 32 -12.57 -5.54 15.12
CA GLY A 32 -13.20 -6.80 14.78
C GLY A 32 -14.00 -7.37 15.96
N GLU A 33 -15.15 -7.95 15.69
CA GLU A 33 -15.98 -8.63 16.72
C GLU A 33 -15.23 -9.80 17.38
N THR A 34 -14.36 -10.47 16.63
CA THR A 34 -13.54 -11.57 17.12
C THR A 34 -12.08 -11.16 17.25
N VAL A 35 -11.36 -11.74 18.20
CA VAL A 35 -9.91 -11.51 18.41
C VAL A 35 -9.11 -11.72 17.11
N ARG A 36 -9.40 -12.78 16.36
CA ARG A 36 -8.72 -13.06 15.08
C ARG A 36 -9.01 -11.96 14.04
N GLY A 37 -10.26 -11.52 13.93
CA GLY A 37 -10.65 -10.46 13.01
C GLY A 37 -10.01 -9.13 13.36
N ASP A 38 -10.09 -8.73 14.64
CA ASP A 38 -9.49 -7.49 15.13
C ASP A 38 -7.97 -7.47 14.94
N THR A 39 -7.31 -8.59 15.27
CA THR A 39 -5.88 -8.76 15.05
C THR A 39 -5.51 -8.60 13.58
N SER A 40 -6.27 -9.23 12.66
CA SER A 40 -6.05 -9.09 11.22
C SER A 40 -6.24 -7.66 10.73
N LEU A 41 -7.30 -6.96 11.15
CA LEU A 41 -7.53 -5.55 10.77
C LEU A 41 -6.41 -4.64 11.29
N LYS A 42 -6.03 -4.80 12.56
CA LYS A 42 -4.92 -4.03 13.17
C LYS A 42 -3.60 -4.30 12.46
N ALA A 43 -3.30 -5.55 12.10
CA ALA A 43 -2.11 -5.91 11.35
C ALA A 43 -2.10 -5.31 9.92
N ALA A 44 -3.22 -5.42 9.20
CA ALA A 44 -3.36 -4.90 7.84
C ALA A 44 -3.16 -3.37 7.80
N ARG A 45 -3.76 -2.63 8.76
CA ARG A 45 -3.55 -1.18 8.89
C ARG A 45 -2.07 -0.84 9.06
N ARG A 46 -1.40 -1.50 10.00
CA ARG A 46 0.04 -1.27 10.26
C ARG A 46 0.90 -1.57 9.03
N ALA A 47 0.64 -2.69 8.36
CA ALA A 47 1.37 -3.06 7.15
C ALA A 47 1.20 -2.01 6.04
N LEU A 48 -0.03 -1.59 5.76
CA LEU A 48 -0.30 -0.57 4.74
C LEU A 48 0.32 0.79 5.08
N THR A 49 0.31 1.20 6.35
CA THR A 49 0.99 2.43 6.79
C THR A 49 2.50 2.33 6.59
N LEU A 50 3.12 1.20 6.95
CA LEU A 50 4.55 0.98 6.73
C LEU A 50 4.92 1.00 5.24
N LEU A 51 4.12 0.34 4.41
CA LEU A 51 4.30 0.32 2.95
C LEU A 51 4.22 1.73 2.35
N GLN A 52 3.23 2.53 2.76
CA GLN A 52 3.07 3.92 2.33
C GLN A 52 4.29 4.78 2.70
N MET A 53 4.76 4.69 3.96
CA MET A 53 5.94 5.46 4.40
C MET A 53 7.21 5.02 3.67
N GLY A 54 7.40 3.72 3.50
CA GLY A 54 8.58 3.20 2.81
C GLY A 54 8.61 3.52 1.32
N LEU A 55 7.44 3.59 0.67
CA LEU A 55 7.32 4.04 -0.72
C LEU A 55 7.64 5.53 -0.83
N LEU A 56 7.06 6.38 0.03
CA LEU A 56 7.38 7.82 0.04
C LEU A 56 8.87 8.06 0.23
N LYS A 57 9.52 7.33 1.15
CA LYS A 57 10.96 7.46 1.36
C LYS A 57 11.77 7.04 0.14
N ALA A 58 11.37 5.96 -0.53
CA ALA A 58 12.02 5.49 -1.75
C ALA A 58 11.88 6.52 -2.89
N MET A 59 10.71 7.16 -3.03
CA MET A 59 10.47 8.25 -3.97
C MET A 59 11.36 9.47 -3.66
N ASP A 60 11.45 9.86 -2.38
CA ASP A 60 12.30 10.99 -1.94
C ASP A 60 13.79 10.73 -2.21
N ASP A 61 14.22 9.46 -2.12
CA ASP A 61 15.61 9.04 -2.30
C ASP A 61 15.97 8.68 -3.74
N ASP A 62 15.01 8.67 -4.68
CA ASP A 62 15.17 8.11 -6.03
C ASP A 62 15.72 6.66 -6.00
N SER A 63 15.15 5.84 -5.10
CA SER A 63 15.60 4.48 -4.80
C SER A 63 14.59 3.45 -5.26
N ASP A 64 15.06 2.40 -5.93
CA ASP A 64 14.24 1.23 -6.32
C ASP A 64 13.86 0.33 -5.13
N LYS A 65 14.26 0.68 -3.90
CA LYS A 65 14.07 -0.16 -2.70
C LYS A 65 13.17 0.50 -1.67
N ASN A 66 12.08 -0.18 -1.33
CA ASN A 66 11.25 0.17 -0.18
C ASN A 66 11.89 -0.34 1.13
N VAL A 67 12.51 0.58 1.88
CA VAL A 67 13.23 0.26 3.13
C VAL A 67 12.34 -0.27 4.27
N ALA A 68 11.02 -0.12 4.17
CA ALA A 68 10.10 -0.71 5.14
C ALA A 68 10.01 -2.24 5.00
N ILE A 69 10.53 -2.80 3.91
CA ILE A 69 10.59 -4.22 3.62
C ILE A 69 12.03 -4.69 3.74
N LYS A 70 12.29 -5.61 4.69
CA LYS A 70 13.63 -6.13 4.97
C LYS A 70 14.21 -6.98 3.83
N ASP A 71 13.35 -7.48 2.95
CA ASP A 71 13.71 -8.24 1.77
C ASP A 71 12.72 -7.87 0.64
N PRO A 72 12.99 -6.80 -0.13
CA PRO A 72 12.06 -6.32 -1.15
C PRO A 72 11.98 -7.24 -2.37
N ASP A 73 12.96 -8.14 -2.54
CA ASP A 73 13.06 -9.10 -3.64
C ASP A 73 12.54 -10.51 -3.24
N GLY A 74 12.24 -10.76 -1.96
CA GLY A 74 12.01 -12.12 -1.45
C GLY A 74 11.45 -12.23 -0.03
N PRO A 75 11.06 -13.42 0.43
CA PRO A 75 11.93 -14.59 0.54
C PRO A 75 12.31 -15.25 -0.78
#